data_AF-A0A2E2Y9G5-F1
#
_entry.id   AF-A0A2E2Y9G5-F1
#
_cell.length_a   1.000
_cell.length_b   1.000
_cell.length_c   1.000
_cell.angle_alpha   90.00
_cell.angle_beta   90.00
_cell.angle_gamma   90.00
#
_symmetry.space_group_name_H-M   'P 1'
#
loop_
_entity.id
_entity.type
_entity.pdbx_description
1 polymer ?
#
loop_
_entity_poly.entity_id
_entity_poly.type
_entity_poly.pdbx_seq_one_letter_code
_entity_poly.pdbx_strand_id
1 'polypeptide(L)'
;MLETITLKDIQKKFVDILKDENHGYNNDGFYRGSAQRLRYLLATTDLYDGKDEARNKFYECVTFGFGDRLHQSDKFTIKNHELLKELMIMSYNDLEEYIDQNRFDWLGDDYEHIDQYLDFLNNYQDKWKFSSDNWDDPDSMDIHREEYEWVEDTESKHRSAVIGFKSENKFEVGYNILMDYFDELPEETRAECHKRLDKVEL
;
A
#
# COMPACT_ATOMS: atom_id res chain seq x y z
N MET A 1 -7.08 -28.11 1.46
CA MET A 1 -6.78 -26.94 2.30
C MET A 1 -6.39 -25.82 1.35
N LEU A 2 -7.03 -24.65 1.44
CA LEU A 2 -6.58 -23.47 0.69
C LEU A 2 -5.20 -23.07 1.23
N GLU A 3 -4.20 -23.01 0.37
CA GLU A 3 -2.90 -22.43 0.72
C GLU A 3 -3.12 -20.99 1.21
N THR A 4 -2.58 -20.69 2.40
CA THR A 4 -2.68 -19.40 3.07
C THR A 4 -1.73 -18.42 2.40
N ILE A 5 -2.25 -17.31 1.87
CA ILE A 5 -1.43 -16.21 1.33
C ILE A 5 -0.85 -15.42 2.51
N THR A 6 0.46 -15.24 2.51
CA THR A 6 1.19 -14.54 3.58
C THR A 6 1.60 -13.12 3.16
N LEU A 7 1.99 -12.30 4.15
CA LEU A 7 2.57 -10.97 3.89
C LEU A 7 3.81 -11.04 2.97
N LYS A 8 4.64 -12.07 3.14
CA LYS A 8 5.83 -12.28 2.30
C LYS A 8 5.46 -12.55 0.85
N ASP A 9 4.35 -13.25 0.61
CA ASP A 9 3.84 -13.50 -0.74
C ASP A 9 3.34 -12.19 -1.38
N ILE A 10 2.62 -11.36 -0.61
CA ILE A 10 2.21 -10.02 -1.05
C ILE A 10 3.42 -9.16 -1.41
N GLN A 11 4.41 -9.03 -0.51
CA GLN A 11 5.63 -8.27 -0.78
C GLN A 11 6.32 -8.74 -2.07
N LYS A 12 6.49 -10.05 -2.23
CA LYS A 12 7.14 -10.61 -3.43
C LYS A 12 6.37 -10.30 -4.72
N LYS A 13 5.04 -10.22 -4.67
CA LYS A 13 4.18 -10.15 -5.85
C LYS A 13 3.73 -8.74 -6.23
N PHE A 14 3.72 -7.81 -5.28
CA PHE A 14 3.20 -6.45 -5.47
C PHE A 14 4.22 -5.35 -5.23
N VAL A 15 5.35 -5.60 -4.55
CA VAL A 15 6.33 -4.55 -4.22
C VAL A 15 7.47 -4.54 -5.23
N ASP A 16 7.55 -3.46 -5.99
CA ASP A 16 8.69 -3.16 -6.89
C ASP A 16 9.65 -2.16 -6.24
N ILE A 17 10.89 -2.57 -6.00
CA ILE A 17 11.91 -1.66 -5.46
C ILE A 17 12.43 -0.85 -6.65
N LEU A 18 11.85 0.35 -6.86
CA LEU A 18 12.16 1.29 -7.93
C LEU A 18 13.65 1.70 -7.90
N LYS A 19 14.51 0.89 -8.52
CA LYS A 19 15.96 1.05 -8.42
C LYS A 19 16.50 2.19 -9.28
N ASP A 20 15.93 2.33 -10.47
CA ASP A 20 16.42 3.21 -11.53
C ASP A 20 15.31 4.14 -12.06
N GLU A 21 14.15 4.15 -11.41
CA GLU A 21 13.01 5.01 -11.76
C GLU A 21 13.12 6.32 -10.97
N ASN A 22 13.33 7.43 -11.66
CA ASN A 22 13.41 8.77 -11.08
C ASN A 22 12.37 9.73 -11.64
N HIS A 23 11.52 9.27 -12.57
CA HIS A 23 10.44 10.05 -13.16
C HIS A 23 9.20 9.19 -13.37
N GLY A 24 8.02 9.80 -13.24
CA GLY A 24 6.74 9.23 -13.65
C GLY A 24 6.19 10.01 -14.84
N TYR A 25 6.21 9.44 -16.04
CA TYR A 25 5.75 10.12 -17.25
C TYR A 25 4.23 10.03 -17.43
N ASN A 26 3.69 8.82 -17.26
CA ASN A 26 2.26 8.51 -17.34
C ASN A 26 1.99 7.13 -16.72
N ASN A 27 0.71 6.80 -16.50
CA ASN A 27 0.28 5.53 -15.94
C ASN A 27 0.75 4.32 -16.77
N ASP A 28 0.58 4.36 -18.09
CA ASP A 28 0.89 3.22 -18.97
C ASP A 28 2.37 2.81 -18.85
N GLY A 29 3.27 3.76 -19.07
CA GLY A 29 4.71 3.55 -18.97
C GLY A 29 5.15 3.15 -17.57
N PHE A 30 4.63 3.83 -16.53
CA PHE A 30 4.98 3.52 -15.16
C PHE A 30 4.55 2.10 -14.77
N TYR A 31 3.27 1.75 -14.97
CA TYR A 31 2.73 0.49 -14.50
C TYR A 31 3.23 -0.72 -15.30
N ARG A 32 3.47 -0.56 -16.61
CA ARG A 32 4.13 -1.60 -17.42
C ARG A 32 5.60 -1.81 -17.08
N GLY A 33 6.23 -0.92 -16.30
CA GLY A 33 7.61 -1.09 -15.87
C GLY A 33 7.87 -2.37 -15.06
N SER A 34 6.85 -2.98 -14.43
CA SER A 34 6.99 -4.31 -13.83
C SER A 34 5.68 -5.07 -13.60
N ALA A 35 5.80 -6.40 -13.47
CA ALA A 35 4.65 -7.25 -13.13
C ALA A 35 4.05 -6.91 -11.75
N GLN A 36 4.85 -6.43 -10.81
CA GLN A 36 4.41 -6.02 -9.48
C GLN A 36 3.49 -4.81 -9.57
N ARG A 37 3.91 -3.80 -10.33
CA ARG A 37 3.13 -2.59 -10.61
C ARG A 37 1.81 -2.92 -11.32
N LEU A 38 1.83 -3.76 -12.36
CA LEU A 38 0.60 -4.22 -13.03
C LEU A 38 -0.36 -4.95 -12.08
N ARG A 39 0.15 -5.82 -11.18
CA ARG A 39 -0.72 -6.48 -10.19
C ARG A 39 -1.34 -5.50 -9.21
N TYR A 40 -0.58 -4.50 -8.77
CA TYR A 40 -1.11 -3.44 -7.91
C TYR A 40 -2.25 -2.71 -8.62
N LEU A 41 -2.00 -2.18 -9.82
CA LEU A 41 -3.01 -1.49 -10.62
C LEU A 41 -4.29 -2.31 -10.77
N LEU A 42 -4.17 -3.57 -11.18
CA LEU A 42 -5.31 -4.46 -11.37
C LEU A 42 -6.03 -4.81 -10.06
N ALA A 43 -5.38 -4.72 -8.90
CA ALA A 43 -6.04 -4.95 -7.62
C ALA A 43 -6.73 -3.70 -7.08
N THR A 44 -6.21 -2.50 -7.36
CA THR A 44 -6.60 -1.26 -6.68
C THR A 44 -7.36 -0.27 -7.55
N THR A 45 -7.37 -0.44 -8.87
CA THR A 45 -8.01 0.50 -9.81
C THR A 45 -9.20 -0.14 -10.54
N ASP A 46 -10.33 0.57 -10.54
CA ASP A 46 -11.54 0.16 -11.24
C ASP A 46 -11.42 0.48 -12.73
N LEU A 47 -10.66 -0.32 -13.46
CA LEU A 47 -10.41 -0.14 -14.89
C LEU A 47 -11.57 -0.65 -15.74
N TYR A 48 -11.90 0.13 -16.76
CA TYR A 48 -12.88 -0.19 -17.79
C TYR A 48 -12.27 -0.05 -19.17
N ASP A 49 -12.81 -0.74 -20.17
CA ASP A 49 -12.50 -0.41 -21.56
C ASP A 49 -13.12 0.96 -21.93
N GLY A 50 -12.65 1.58 -23.02
CA GLY A 50 -13.15 2.89 -23.45
C GLY A 50 -14.64 2.96 -23.86
N LYS A 51 -15.41 1.88 -23.61
CA LYS A 51 -16.86 1.78 -23.83
C LYS A 51 -17.64 1.34 -22.58
N ASP A 52 -16.97 1.10 -21.46
CA ASP A 52 -17.54 0.54 -20.23
C ASP A 52 -18.25 -0.83 -20.40
N GLU A 53 -17.84 -1.62 -21.39
CA GLU A 53 -18.34 -2.98 -21.67
C GLU A 53 -17.50 -4.06 -20.98
N ALA A 54 -16.22 -3.81 -20.72
CA ALA A 54 -15.32 -4.71 -20.00
C ALA A 54 -14.81 -4.04 -18.73
N ARG A 55 -14.98 -4.70 -17.58
CA ARG A 55 -14.48 -4.26 -16.28
C ARG A 55 -13.36 -5.19 -15.80
N ASN A 56 -12.32 -4.61 -15.23
CA ASN A 56 -11.25 -5.37 -14.58
C ASN A 56 -11.82 -6.28 -13.47
N LYS A 57 -11.65 -7.59 -13.65
CA LYS A 57 -12.20 -8.58 -12.72
C LYS A 57 -11.44 -8.66 -11.40
N PHE A 58 -10.18 -8.21 -11.37
CA PHE A 58 -9.31 -8.30 -10.20
C PHE A 58 -9.47 -7.14 -9.22
N TYR A 59 -10.20 -6.09 -9.62
CA TYR A 59 -10.46 -4.94 -8.78
C TYR A 59 -11.05 -5.36 -7.43
N GLU A 60 -10.47 -4.84 -6.35
CA GLU A 60 -10.80 -5.14 -4.95
C GLU A 60 -10.67 -6.62 -4.55
N CYS A 61 -9.97 -7.48 -5.29
CA CYS A 61 -9.72 -8.86 -4.81
C CYS A 61 -8.89 -8.89 -3.51
N VAL A 62 -8.09 -7.83 -3.29
CA VAL A 62 -7.36 -7.51 -2.07
C VAL A 62 -7.44 -6.00 -1.84
N THR A 63 -7.58 -5.58 -0.59
CA THR A 63 -7.42 -4.18 -0.20
C THR A 63 -6.12 -4.07 0.60
N PHE A 64 -5.22 -3.18 0.20
CA PHE A 64 -4.04 -2.86 0.99
C PHE A 64 -4.42 -1.86 2.06
N GLY A 65 -4.04 -2.13 3.30
CA GLY A 65 -4.15 -1.12 4.34
C GLY A 65 -3.10 -0.07 4.08
N PHE A 66 -3.54 1.14 3.73
CA PHE A 66 -2.80 2.35 4.02
C PHE A 66 -2.99 2.59 5.51
N GLY A 67 -2.32 1.77 6.32
CA GLY A 67 -2.45 1.87 7.75
C GLY A 67 -2.21 3.31 8.15
N ASP A 68 -3.10 3.86 8.97
CA ASP A 68 -2.62 4.75 10.02
C ASP A 68 -1.40 4.01 10.60
N ARG A 69 -0.23 4.67 10.67
CA ARG A 69 1.12 4.07 10.90
C ARG A 69 1.24 3.21 12.19
N LEU A 70 0.12 3.06 12.88
CA LEU A 70 -0.23 2.33 14.06
C LEU A 70 -0.45 0.80 13.88
N HIS A 71 -0.98 0.24 12.79
CA HIS A 71 -1.40 -1.19 12.83
C HIS A 71 -0.84 -2.05 11.68
N GLN A 72 0.23 -2.81 11.95
CA GLN A 72 0.80 -3.78 11.00
C GLN A 72 -0.12 -4.98 10.70
N SER A 73 -1.17 -5.21 11.50
CA SER A 73 -2.13 -6.30 11.26
C SER A 73 -3.01 -6.11 10.03
N ASP A 74 -3.08 -4.88 9.53
CA ASP A 74 -4.05 -4.49 8.50
C ASP A 74 -3.38 -4.20 7.16
N LYS A 75 -2.11 -4.60 6.96
CA LYS A 75 -1.37 -4.35 5.71
C LYS A 75 -2.14 -4.80 4.47
N PHE A 76 -2.95 -5.86 4.57
CA PHE A 76 -3.90 -6.20 3.52
C PHE A 76 -5.07 -7.03 4.05
N THR A 77 -6.22 -6.90 3.39
CA THR A 77 -7.40 -7.77 3.59
C THR A 77 -7.74 -8.44 2.26
N ILE A 78 -7.79 -9.78 2.25
CA ILE A 78 -8.21 -10.54 1.08
C ILE A 78 -9.75 -10.53 1.01
N LYS A 79 -10.32 -10.03 -0.09
CA LYS A 79 -11.76 -10.05 -0.34
C LYS A 79 -12.17 -11.23 -1.22
N ASN A 80 -11.32 -11.62 -2.16
CA ASN A 80 -11.53 -12.77 -3.03
C ASN A 80 -10.23 -13.59 -3.20
N HIS A 81 -10.17 -14.72 -2.51
CA HIS A 81 -8.97 -15.57 -2.46
C HIS A 81 -8.59 -16.17 -3.81
N GLU A 82 -9.57 -16.57 -4.61
CA GLU A 82 -9.33 -17.23 -5.89
C GLU A 82 -8.83 -16.24 -6.95
N LEU A 83 -9.43 -15.05 -7.01
CA LEU A 83 -8.97 -13.98 -7.91
C LEU A 83 -7.58 -13.47 -7.53
N LEU A 84 -7.31 -13.31 -6.23
CA LEU A 84 -5.99 -12.90 -5.77
C LEU A 84 -4.93 -13.95 -6.13
N LYS A 85 -5.22 -15.24 -5.96
CA LYS A 85 -4.32 -16.32 -6.37
C LYS A 85 -4.06 -16.27 -7.87
N GLU A 86 -5.10 -16.13 -8.67
CA GLU A 86 -4.98 -16.01 -10.13
C GLU A 86 -4.06 -14.84 -10.49
N LEU A 87 -4.31 -13.64 -9.96
CA LEU A 87 -3.50 -12.45 -10.19
C LEU A 87 -2.02 -12.64 -9.78
N MET A 88 -1.79 -13.28 -8.63
CA MET A 88 -0.43 -13.53 -8.11
C MET A 88 0.36 -14.53 -8.96
N ILE A 89 -0.28 -15.47 -9.65
CA ILE A 89 0.41 -16.47 -10.48
C ILE A 89 0.62 -16.02 -11.93
N MET A 90 -0.16 -15.06 -12.43
CA MET A 90 0.01 -14.50 -13.78
C MET A 90 1.44 -14.00 -13.99
N SER A 91 2.03 -14.36 -15.13
CA SER A 91 3.32 -13.81 -15.56
C SER A 91 3.15 -12.36 -16.03
N TYR A 92 4.27 -11.67 -16.30
CA TYR A 92 4.22 -10.33 -16.89
C TYR A 92 3.43 -10.31 -18.20
N ASN A 93 3.72 -11.27 -19.10
CA ASN A 93 3.03 -11.37 -20.39
C ASN A 93 1.53 -11.65 -20.23
N ASP A 94 1.13 -12.48 -19.26
CA ASP A 94 -0.29 -12.75 -19.02
C ASP A 94 -1.02 -11.49 -18.53
N LEU A 95 -0.35 -10.66 -17.72
CA LEU A 95 -0.90 -9.39 -17.22
C LEU A 95 -1.05 -8.37 -18.35
N GLU A 96 -0.02 -8.21 -19.19
CA GLU A 96 -0.10 -7.34 -20.36
C GLU A 96 -1.18 -7.80 -21.34
N GLU A 97 -1.21 -9.09 -21.68
CA GLU A 97 -2.21 -9.65 -22.57
C GLU A 97 -3.63 -9.43 -22.02
N TYR A 98 -3.82 -9.60 -20.70
CA TYR A 98 -5.10 -9.30 -20.06
C TYR A 98 -5.51 -7.83 -20.24
N ILE A 99 -4.59 -6.89 -20.03
CA ILE A 99 -4.87 -5.46 -20.20
C ILE A 99 -5.18 -5.12 -21.66
N ASP A 100 -4.37 -5.62 -22.60
CA ASP A 100 -4.48 -5.30 -24.02
C ASP A 100 -5.74 -5.91 -24.66
N GLN A 101 -6.09 -7.15 -24.30
CA GLN A 101 -7.28 -7.82 -24.82
C GLN A 101 -8.57 -7.14 -24.35
N ASN A 102 -8.59 -6.69 -23.09
CA ASN A 102 -9.73 -5.96 -22.56
C ASN A 102 -9.72 -4.47 -22.96
N ARG A 103 -8.61 -3.96 -23.53
CA ARG A 103 -8.47 -2.56 -23.97
C ARG A 103 -8.80 -1.58 -22.86
N PHE A 104 -8.33 -1.88 -21.65
CA PHE A 104 -8.53 -0.98 -20.52
C PHE A 104 -7.96 0.39 -20.83
N ASP A 105 -8.77 1.40 -20.54
CA ASP A 105 -8.35 2.77 -20.68
C ASP A 105 -7.48 3.14 -19.48
N TRP A 106 -6.38 3.83 -19.74
CA TRP A 106 -5.44 4.29 -18.71
C TRP A 106 -5.98 5.59 -18.11
N LEU A 107 -7.22 5.52 -17.59
CA LEU A 107 -7.95 6.66 -17.05
C LEU A 107 -7.48 6.97 -15.62
N GLY A 108 -7.42 8.27 -15.32
CA GLY A 108 -7.01 8.80 -14.03
C GLY A 108 -6.06 9.97 -14.20
N ASP A 109 -5.80 10.71 -13.11
CA ASP A 109 -4.66 11.62 -13.05
C ASP A 109 -3.40 10.76 -12.93
N ASP A 110 -2.55 10.79 -13.96
CA ASP A 110 -1.35 9.97 -14.07
C ASP A 110 -0.47 10.07 -12.83
N TYR A 111 -0.33 11.28 -12.26
CA TYR A 111 0.57 11.48 -11.13
C TYR A 111 -0.04 11.05 -9.81
N GLU A 112 -1.36 11.23 -9.63
CA GLU A 112 -2.06 10.77 -8.43
C GLU A 112 -1.94 9.24 -8.27
N HIS A 113 -2.14 8.49 -9.35
CA HIS A 113 -2.04 7.03 -9.30
C HIS A 113 -0.61 6.55 -9.06
N ILE A 114 0.39 7.20 -9.66
CA ILE A 114 1.80 6.85 -9.42
C ILE A 114 2.15 7.12 -7.95
N ASP A 115 1.76 8.27 -7.40
CA ASP A 115 2.02 8.63 -6.01
C ASP A 115 1.35 7.67 -5.00
N GLN A 116 0.10 7.27 -5.25
CA GLN A 116 -0.57 6.25 -4.46
C GLN A 116 0.21 4.93 -4.41
N TYR A 117 0.89 4.56 -5.50
CA TYR A 117 1.77 3.39 -5.49
C TYR A 117 3.07 3.63 -4.70
N LEU A 118 3.65 4.84 -4.73
CA LEU A 118 4.80 5.18 -3.90
C LEU A 118 4.45 5.11 -2.40
N ASP A 119 3.28 5.60 -2.01
CA ASP A 119 2.75 5.47 -0.66
C ASP A 119 2.53 4.01 -0.26
N PHE A 120 1.96 3.21 -1.16
CA PHE A 120 1.89 1.76 -0.97
C PHE A 120 3.28 1.16 -0.76
N LEU A 121 4.27 1.48 -1.60
CA LEU A 121 5.63 0.94 -1.51
C LEU A 121 6.25 1.20 -0.14
N ASN A 122 6.09 2.42 0.38
CA ASN A 122 6.65 2.85 1.67
C ASN A 122 6.20 1.95 2.84
N ASN A 123 4.98 1.41 2.79
CA ASN A 123 4.45 0.49 3.81
C ASN A 123 5.17 -0.89 3.84
N TYR A 124 5.97 -1.18 2.83
CA TYR A 124 6.70 -2.43 2.67
C TYR A 124 8.21 -2.25 2.51
N GLN A 125 8.75 -1.04 2.72
CA GLN A 125 10.19 -0.78 2.71
C GLN A 125 10.79 -0.76 4.11
N ASP A 126 11.98 -1.33 4.25
CA ASP A 126 12.76 -1.29 5.50
C ASP A 126 13.86 -0.23 5.51
N LYS A 127 14.26 0.25 4.32
CA LYS A 127 15.43 1.12 4.14
C LYS A 127 15.15 2.35 3.30
N TRP A 128 14.22 2.26 2.36
CA TRP A 128 13.99 3.31 1.38
C TRP A 128 12.67 4.00 1.66
N LYS A 129 12.66 5.32 1.51
CA LYS A 129 11.45 6.13 1.40
C LYS A 129 11.35 6.65 -0.03
N PHE A 130 10.16 6.53 -0.61
CA PHE A 130 9.80 7.05 -1.91
C PHE A 130 8.86 8.24 -1.74
N SER A 131 9.00 9.25 -2.59
CA SER A 131 8.10 10.40 -2.64
C SER A 131 8.10 10.99 -4.04
N SER A 132 7.14 11.85 -4.31
CA SER A 132 7.02 12.56 -5.57
C SER A 132 6.94 14.09 -5.38
N ASP A 133 7.32 14.83 -6.41
CA ASP A 133 7.02 16.26 -6.57
C ASP A 133 6.94 16.64 -8.05
N ASN A 134 6.84 17.94 -8.36
CA ASN A 134 6.71 18.48 -9.71
C ASN A 134 5.44 18.02 -10.48
N TRP A 135 4.29 17.92 -9.79
CA TRP A 135 3.04 17.43 -10.38
C TRP A 135 2.42 18.38 -11.41
N ASP A 136 2.87 19.65 -11.44
CA ASP A 136 2.40 20.64 -12.40
C ASP A 136 3.15 20.57 -13.75
N ASP A 137 4.19 19.74 -13.85
CA ASP A 137 4.97 19.55 -15.07
C ASP A 137 4.20 18.67 -16.05
N PRO A 138 3.95 19.11 -17.30
CA PRO A 138 3.22 18.31 -18.27
C PRO A 138 4.02 17.13 -18.84
N ASP A 139 5.33 17.08 -18.64
CA ASP A 139 6.21 16.05 -19.21
C ASP A 139 6.43 14.87 -18.25
N SER A 140 6.67 15.14 -16.96
CA SER A 140 6.85 14.10 -15.92
C SER A 140 6.83 14.65 -14.50
N MET A 141 6.30 13.87 -13.55
CA MET A 141 6.60 14.04 -12.12
C MET A 141 7.99 13.47 -11.79
N ASP A 142 8.62 14.02 -10.77
CA ASP A 142 9.88 13.49 -10.23
C ASP A 142 9.60 12.43 -9.16
N ILE A 143 10.40 11.37 -9.15
CA ILE A 143 10.37 10.32 -8.13
C ILE A 143 11.67 10.35 -7.35
N HIS A 144 11.57 10.60 -6.06
CA HIS A 144 12.70 10.65 -5.14
C HIS A 144 12.83 9.35 -4.37
N ARG A 145 14.07 8.98 -4.08
CA ARG A 145 14.41 7.83 -3.22
C ARG A 145 15.48 8.21 -2.24
N GLU A 146 15.16 8.07 -0.95
CA GLU A 146 16.07 8.38 0.14
C GLU A 146 16.28 7.17 1.05
N GLU A 147 17.53 6.96 1.49
CA GLU A 147 17.81 5.98 2.55
C GLU A 147 17.36 6.57 3.88
N TYR A 148 16.55 5.82 4.64
CA TYR A 148 15.98 6.27 5.89
C TYR A 148 16.11 5.21 6.99
N GLU A 149 16.54 5.65 8.18
CA GLU A 149 16.50 4.84 9.40
C GLU A 149 15.11 4.99 10.03
N TRP A 150 14.28 3.96 9.89
CA TRP A 150 12.97 3.93 10.53
C TRP A 150 13.10 3.69 12.03
N VAL A 151 12.31 4.41 12.83
CA VAL A 151 12.12 4.05 14.24
C VAL A 151 11.08 2.96 14.29
N GLU A 152 11.50 1.78 14.72
CA GLU A 152 10.65 0.59 14.81
C GLU A 152 10.65 0.06 16.25
N ASP A 153 9.46 -0.18 16.78
CA ASP A 153 9.30 -1.01 17.96
C ASP A 153 9.17 -2.46 17.53
N THR A 154 10.10 -3.32 17.91
CA THR A 154 10.10 -4.75 17.56
C THR A 154 9.58 -5.63 18.70
N GLU A 155 9.27 -5.05 19.86
CA GLU A 155 8.83 -5.78 21.05
C GLU A 155 7.31 -5.92 21.13
N SER A 156 6.55 -4.95 20.63
CA SER A 156 5.09 -5.06 20.57
C SER A 156 4.68 -6.21 19.65
N LYS A 157 4.22 -7.29 20.27
CA LYS A 157 3.68 -8.48 19.59
C LYS A 157 2.17 -8.33 19.56
N HIS A 158 1.61 -7.95 18.41
CA HIS A 158 0.17 -7.79 18.32
C HIS A 158 -0.58 -9.12 18.50
N ARG A 159 -1.84 -9.01 18.94
CA ARG A 159 -2.85 -10.08 19.09
C ARG A 159 -3.17 -10.83 17.77
N SER A 160 -2.54 -10.44 16.65
CA SER A 160 -2.68 -10.99 15.30
C SER A 160 -1.40 -11.56 14.67
N ALA A 161 -0.33 -11.75 15.46
CA ALA A 161 0.94 -12.39 15.04
C ALA A 161 1.83 -11.58 14.06
N VAL A 162 1.75 -10.24 14.08
CA VAL A 162 2.72 -9.35 13.42
C VAL A 162 3.41 -8.43 14.44
N ILE A 163 4.67 -8.08 14.16
CA ILE A 163 5.63 -7.40 15.04
C ILE A 163 5.57 -5.88 14.78
N GLY A 164 5.21 -5.06 15.77
CA GLY A 164 5.74 -3.70 15.92
C GLY A 164 5.04 -2.48 15.32
N PHE A 165 5.36 -1.28 15.86
CA PHE A 165 5.00 0.04 15.33
C PHE A 165 6.16 0.68 14.56
N LYS A 166 5.90 1.39 13.45
CA LYS A 166 6.96 1.98 12.61
C LYS A 166 6.62 3.41 12.19
N SER A 167 7.49 4.37 12.51
CA SER A 167 7.34 5.77 12.08
C SER A 167 8.70 6.49 12.00
N GLU A 168 8.72 7.61 11.28
CA GLU A 168 9.80 8.61 11.27
C GLU A 168 9.90 9.35 12.62
N ASN A 169 8.80 9.44 13.35
CA ASN A 169 8.71 10.14 14.61
C ASN A 169 8.71 9.17 15.79
N LYS A 170 9.79 9.13 16.55
CA LYS A 170 9.89 8.31 17.78
C LYS A 170 8.76 8.57 18.79
N PHE A 171 8.19 9.77 18.80
CA PHE A 171 7.06 10.11 19.67
C PHE A 171 5.76 9.50 19.16
N GLU A 172 5.60 9.35 17.84
CA GLU A 172 4.48 8.63 17.24
C GLU A 172 4.60 7.14 17.57
N VAL A 173 5.78 6.54 17.39
CA VAL A 173 6.04 5.15 17.84
C VAL A 173 5.72 5.00 19.33
N GLY A 174 6.22 5.91 20.18
CA GLY A 174 5.94 5.88 21.63
C GLY A 174 4.46 6.07 21.97
N TYR A 175 3.75 6.95 21.28
CA TYR A 175 2.30 7.14 21.42
C TYR A 175 1.56 5.85 21.05
N ASN A 176 1.94 5.21 19.95
CA ASN A 176 1.32 3.98 19.47
C ASN A 176 1.50 2.83 20.46
N ILE A 177 2.72 2.67 21.01
CA ILE A 177 2.97 1.71 22.11
C ILE A 177 2.03 1.98 23.28
N LEU A 178 1.91 3.24 23.72
CA LEU A 178 1.03 3.59 24.85
C LEU A 178 -0.44 3.31 24.52
N MET A 179 -0.86 3.53 23.28
CA MET A 179 -2.23 3.26 22.84
C MET A 179 -2.54 1.77 22.73
N ASP A 180 -1.56 0.90 22.47
CA ASP A 180 -1.75 -0.56 22.49
C ASP A 180 -2.22 -1.05 23.88
N TYR A 181 -1.70 -0.45 24.94
CA TYR A 181 -2.11 -0.76 26.32
C TYR A 181 -3.36 0.00 26.78
N PHE A 182 -3.89 0.91 25.96
CA PHE A 182 -4.99 1.78 26.37
C PHE A 182 -6.28 1.02 26.67
N ASP A 183 -6.58 -0.02 25.88
CA ASP A 183 -7.74 -0.88 26.10
C ASP A 183 -7.58 -1.86 27.27
N GLU A 184 -6.38 -1.98 27.83
CA GLU A 184 -6.12 -2.75 29.04
C GLU A 184 -6.29 -1.91 30.31
N LEU A 185 -6.43 -0.59 30.16
CA LEU A 185 -6.71 0.29 31.29
C LEU A 185 -8.11 0.00 31.85
N PRO A 186 -8.30 0.11 33.18
CA PRO A 186 -9.63 0.11 33.77
C PRO A 186 -10.54 1.14 33.10
N GLU A 187 -11.83 0.81 32.95
CA GLU A 187 -12.80 1.65 32.22
C GLU A 187 -12.82 3.10 32.72
N GLU A 188 -12.76 3.31 34.04
CA GLU A 188 -12.70 4.63 34.65
C GLU A 188 -11.45 5.42 34.25
N THR A 189 -10.28 4.75 34.21
CA THR A 189 -9.01 5.36 33.79
C THR A 189 -9.02 5.70 32.31
N ARG A 190 -9.56 4.81 31.47
CA ARG A 190 -9.69 5.01 30.02
C ARG A 190 -10.60 6.20 29.71
N ALA A 191 -11.74 6.31 30.39
CA ALA A 191 -12.68 7.42 30.23
C ALA A 191 -12.07 8.77 30.66
N GLU A 192 -11.26 8.79 31.73
CA GLU A 192 -10.52 9.99 32.12
C GLU A 192 -9.49 10.39 31.06
N CYS A 193 -8.71 9.43 30.55
CA CYS A 193 -7.73 9.69 29.50
C CYS A 193 -8.39 10.23 28.22
N HIS A 194 -9.50 9.65 27.76
CA HIS A 194 -10.27 10.19 26.62
C HIS A 194 -10.66 11.65 26.82
N LYS A 195 -11.23 11.98 27.98
CA LYS A 195 -11.65 13.36 28.30
C LYS A 195 -10.48 14.35 28.33
N ARG A 196 -9.25 13.89 28.61
CA ARG A 196 -8.04 14.71 28.56
C ARG A 196 -7.55 14.88 27.13
N LEU A 197 -7.57 13.81 26.33
CA LEU A 197 -7.21 13.84 24.91
C LEU A 197 -8.13 14.77 24.10
N ASP A 198 -9.44 14.74 24.37
CA ASP A 198 -10.43 15.62 23.71
C ASP A 198 -10.19 17.12 23.94
N LYS A 199 -9.34 17.49 24.90
CA LYS A 199 -9.00 18.89 25.23
C LYS A 199 -7.67 19.34 24.63
N VAL A 200 -6.92 18.44 23.99
CA VAL A 200 -5.68 18.78 23.31
C VAL A 200 -6.05 19.27 21.91
N GLU A 201 -5.80 20.55 21.64
CA GLU A 201 -5.81 21.06 20.27
C GLU A 201 -4.50 20.65 19.60
N LEU A 202 -4.62 19.94 18.48
CA LEU A 202 -3.52 19.53 17.61
C LEU A 202 -3.35 20.52 16.45
#